data_AF-G9L2D8-F1
#
_entry.id   AF-G9L2D8-F1
#
_cell.length_a   1.000
_cell.length_b   1.000
_cell.length_c   1.000
_cell.angle_alpha   90.00
_cell.angle_beta   90.00
_cell.angle_gamma   90.00
#
_symmetry.space_group_name_H-M   'P 1'
#
loop_
_entity.id
_entity.type
_entity.pdbx_description
1 polymer ?
#
loop_
_entity_poly.entity_id
_entity_poly.type
_entity_poly.pdbx_seq_one_letter_code
_entity_poly.pdbx_strand_id
1 'polypeptide(L)'
;IKHLTIISEYQHMVTNYISEFLRLLTVGSGETKDHILGMLLNFSKNPSMTKDLLIANAPTSLINIFSKKETKENILNALSLFENINYHFKRRAKVFTQDKFSKNSLYFIFQRPKACAKKLRVLAAEYSDPEVKEKVELLLSKL
;
A
#
# COMPACT_ATOMS: atom_id res chain seq x y z
N ILE A 1 -10.31 28.43 16.22
CA ILE A 1 -10.00 27.09 16.78
C ILE A 1 -10.88 25.98 16.19
N LYS A 2 -12.17 26.18 15.89
CA LYS A 2 -13.07 25.14 15.30
C LYS A 2 -12.60 24.49 13.99
N HIS A 3 -11.94 25.23 13.10
CA HIS A 3 -11.46 24.68 11.82
C HIS A 3 -10.36 23.63 11.97
N LEU A 4 -9.47 23.78 12.96
CA LEU A 4 -8.35 22.84 13.17
C LEU A 4 -8.85 21.51 13.75
N THR A 5 -9.84 21.56 14.65
CA THR A 5 -10.44 20.37 15.27
C THR A 5 -11.16 19.51 14.22
N ILE A 6 -11.99 20.12 13.36
CA ILE A 6 -12.72 19.43 12.28
C ILE A 6 -11.75 18.80 11.27
N ILE A 7 -10.69 19.51 10.88
CA ILE A 7 -9.67 18.97 9.96
C ILE A 7 -8.93 17.79 10.62
N SER A 8 -8.57 17.90 11.90
CA SER A 8 -7.85 16.81 12.59
C SER A 8 -8.75 15.59 12.82
N GLU A 9 -10.01 15.77 13.20
CA GLU A 9 -10.98 14.68 13.40
C GLU A 9 -11.27 13.97 12.09
N TYR A 10 -11.42 14.72 10.99
CA TYR A 10 -11.57 14.16 9.66
C TYR A 10 -10.31 13.40 9.21
N GLN A 11 -9.12 13.96 9.41
CA GLN A 11 -7.85 13.28 9.10
C GLN A 11 -7.68 11.99 9.92
N HIS A 12 -8.03 12.01 11.21
CA HIS A 12 -8.02 10.83 12.07
C HIS A 12 -9.04 9.78 11.62
N MET A 13 -10.26 10.21 11.28
CA MET A 13 -11.31 9.34 10.77
C MET A 13 -10.88 8.66 9.47
N VAL A 14 -10.35 9.42 8.51
CA VAL A 14 -9.83 8.90 7.24
C VAL A 14 -8.66 7.93 7.48
N THR A 15 -7.72 8.26 8.37
CA THR A 15 -6.58 7.38 8.68
C THR A 15 -7.01 6.07 9.34
N ASN A 16 -8.01 6.12 10.23
CA ASN A 16 -8.60 4.93 10.86
C ASN A 16 -9.30 4.04 9.83
N TYR A 17 -10.07 4.62 8.89
CA TYR A 17 -10.69 3.86 7.82
C TYR A 17 -9.67 3.21 6.87
N ILE A 18 -8.62 3.94 6.47
CA ILE A 18 -7.53 3.37 5.66
C ILE A 18 -6.87 2.20 6.39
N SER A 19 -6.65 2.33 7.70
CA SER A 19 -6.07 1.25 8.51
C SER A 19 -6.93 -0.02 8.50
N GLU A 20 -8.25 0.13 8.63
CA GLU A 20 -9.18 -1.01 8.55
C GLU A 20 -9.24 -1.62 7.15
N PHE A 21 -9.20 -0.80 6.09
CA PHE A 21 -9.10 -1.32 4.72
C PHE A 21 -7.82 -2.12 4.50
N LEU A 22 -6.67 -1.63 4.96
CA LEU A 22 -5.40 -2.36 4.90
C LEU A 22 -5.46 -3.67 5.70
N ARG A 23 -6.19 -3.70 6.82
CA ARG A 23 -6.44 -4.94 7.59
C ARG A 23 -7.31 -5.92 6.80
N LEU A 24 -8.39 -5.45 6.19
CA LEU A 24 -9.29 -6.26 5.37
C LEU A 24 -8.59 -6.85 4.13
N LEU A 25 -7.56 -6.21 3.58
CA LEU A 25 -6.72 -6.82 2.54
C LEU A 25 -6.02 -8.11 2.99
N THR A 26 -5.87 -8.32 4.31
CA THR A 26 -5.21 -9.51 4.87
C THR A 26 -6.17 -10.63 5.25
N VAL A 27 -7.43 -10.31 5.58
CA VAL A 27 -8.42 -11.28 6.09
C VAL A 27 -9.70 -11.40 5.27
N GLY A 28 -9.97 -10.46 4.36
CA GLY A 28 -11.17 -10.42 3.55
C GLY A 28 -11.19 -11.48 2.44
N SER A 29 -12.38 -11.70 1.87
CA SER A 29 -12.55 -12.54 0.68
C SER A 29 -11.88 -11.91 -0.55
N GLY A 30 -11.67 -12.69 -1.62
CA GLY A 30 -11.14 -12.16 -2.89
C GLY A 30 -11.95 -10.98 -3.43
N GLU A 31 -13.28 -11.05 -3.33
CA GLU A 31 -14.20 -9.97 -3.72
C GLU A 31 -14.07 -8.74 -2.82
N THR A 32 -13.96 -8.91 -1.50
CA THR A 32 -13.71 -7.77 -0.59
C THR A 32 -12.39 -7.09 -0.92
N LYS A 33 -11.34 -7.88 -1.20
CA LYS A 33 -10.02 -7.35 -1.55
C LYS A 33 -10.06 -6.56 -2.86
N ASP A 34 -10.79 -7.04 -3.87
CA ASP A 34 -10.94 -6.37 -5.16
C ASP A 34 -11.48 -4.94 -5.01
N HIS A 35 -12.63 -4.80 -4.34
CA HIS A 35 -13.24 -3.50 -4.07
C HIS A 35 -12.32 -2.57 -3.26
N ILE A 36 -11.67 -3.10 -2.22
CA ILE A 36 -10.76 -2.30 -1.37
C ILE A 36 -9.51 -1.88 -2.15
N LEU A 37 -8.91 -2.77 -2.94
CA LEU A 37 -7.76 -2.46 -3.77
C LEU A 37 -8.10 -1.39 -4.80
N GLY A 38 -9.26 -1.46 -5.45
CA GLY A 38 -9.74 -0.41 -6.36
C GLY A 38 -9.83 0.95 -5.67
N MET A 39 -10.38 1.01 -4.46
CA MET A 39 -10.49 2.24 -3.67
C MET A 39 -9.11 2.80 -3.28
N LEU A 40 -8.25 1.98 -2.68
CA LEU A 40 -6.92 2.40 -2.23
C LEU A 40 -6.02 2.78 -3.42
N LEU A 41 -6.13 2.08 -4.54
CA LEU A 41 -5.44 2.43 -5.78
C LEU A 41 -5.87 3.81 -6.27
N ASN A 42 -7.16 4.13 -6.24
CA ASN A 42 -7.63 5.47 -6.59
C ASN A 42 -7.09 6.54 -5.65
N PHE A 43 -7.02 6.29 -4.34
CA PHE A 43 -6.36 7.20 -3.41
C PHE A 43 -4.88 7.39 -3.73
N SER A 44 -4.17 6.31 -4.07
CA SER A 44 -2.72 6.36 -4.34
C SER A 44 -2.35 7.20 -5.57
N LYS A 45 -3.26 7.36 -6.53
CA LYS A 45 -3.08 8.23 -7.71
C LYS A 45 -3.05 9.71 -7.34
N ASN A 46 -3.62 10.09 -6.19
CA ASN A 46 -3.61 11.46 -5.71
C ASN A 46 -2.43 11.68 -4.75
N PRO A 47 -1.42 12.50 -5.11
CA PRO A 47 -0.30 12.79 -4.24
C PRO A 47 -0.71 13.27 -2.84
N SER A 48 -1.80 14.03 -2.69
CA SER A 48 -2.22 14.54 -1.37
C SER A 48 -2.53 13.44 -0.36
N MET A 49 -2.99 12.28 -0.84
CA MET A 49 -3.36 11.12 -0.02
C MET A 49 -2.14 10.29 0.43
N THR A 50 -0.96 10.50 -0.17
CA THR A 50 0.23 9.67 0.12
C THR A 50 0.60 9.69 1.60
N LYS A 51 0.46 10.83 2.28
CA LYS A 51 0.78 10.93 3.70
C LYS A 51 -0.18 10.09 4.55
N ASP A 52 -1.48 10.19 4.28
CA ASP A 52 -2.52 9.48 5.04
C ASP A 52 -2.40 7.96 4.84
N LEU A 53 -2.11 7.52 3.60
CA LEU A 53 -1.79 6.12 3.29
C LEU A 53 -0.57 5.61 4.07
N LEU A 54 0.51 6.40 4.15
CA LEU A 54 1.75 6.00 4.82
C LEU A 54 1.66 5.99 6.36
N ILE A 55 0.80 6.83 6.95
CA ILE A 55 0.57 6.90 8.40
C ILE A 55 -0.38 5.79 8.87
N ALA A 56 -1.33 5.37 8.02
CA ALA A 56 -2.29 4.33 8.35
C ALA A 56 -1.60 3.05 8.84
N ASN A 57 -2.18 2.41 9.86
CA ASN A 57 -1.69 1.16 10.40
C ASN A 57 -1.92 0.03 9.39
N ALA A 58 -0.90 -0.78 9.16
CA ALA A 58 -0.92 -1.88 8.22
C ALA A 58 -0.39 -3.15 8.91
N PRO A 59 -1.13 -4.27 8.89
CA PRO A 59 -0.58 -5.53 9.36
C PRO A 59 0.64 -5.93 8.54
N THR A 60 1.67 -6.49 9.18
CA THR A 60 2.86 -6.99 8.46
C THR A 60 2.53 -8.08 7.45
N SER A 61 1.43 -8.81 7.67
CA SER A 61 0.88 -9.80 6.75
C SER A 61 0.36 -9.22 5.43
N LEU A 62 0.21 -7.89 5.30
CA LEU A 62 -0.20 -7.24 4.07
C LEU A 62 0.69 -7.59 2.87
N ILE A 63 1.99 -7.81 3.09
CA ILE A 63 2.92 -8.25 2.03
C ILE A 63 2.53 -9.59 1.38
N ASN A 64 1.65 -10.37 2.03
CA ASN A 64 1.15 -11.64 1.48
C ASN A 64 0.12 -11.43 0.36
N ILE A 65 -0.33 -10.19 0.10
CA ILE A 65 -1.16 -9.87 -1.07
C ILE A 65 -0.42 -10.19 -2.39
N PHE A 66 0.91 -10.17 -2.38
CA PHE A 66 1.74 -10.63 -3.49
C PHE A 66 1.86 -12.15 -3.48
N SER A 67 0.80 -12.82 -3.95
CA SER A 67 0.65 -14.27 -3.91
C SER A 67 -0.17 -14.77 -5.10
N LYS A 68 0.22 -15.90 -5.69
CA LYS A 68 -0.54 -16.57 -6.77
C LYS A 68 -1.97 -17.01 -6.37
N LYS A 69 -2.29 -16.95 -5.08
CA LYS A 69 -3.63 -17.25 -4.55
C LYS A 69 -4.63 -16.11 -4.79
N GLU A 70 -4.15 -14.91 -5.07
CA GLU A 70 -4.98 -13.76 -5.41
C GLU A 70 -5.35 -13.78 -6.90
N THR A 71 -6.43 -13.07 -7.26
CA THR A 71 -6.80 -12.88 -8.67
C THR A 71 -5.74 -12.04 -9.40
N LYS A 72 -5.65 -12.17 -10.73
CA LYS A 72 -4.75 -11.35 -11.55
C LYS A 72 -4.95 -9.85 -11.28
N GLU A 73 -6.22 -9.44 -11.27
CA GLU A 73 -6.63 -8.05 -11.04
C GLU A 73 -6.17 -7.55 -9.66
N ASN A 74 -6.38 -8.33 -8.60
CA ASN A 74 -5.91 -7.98 -7.26
C ASN A 74 -4.39 -7.83 -7.20
N ILE A 75 -3.65 -8.71 -7.88
CA ILE A 75 -2.19 -8.64 -7.93
C ILE A 75 -1.75 -7.34 -8.63
N LEU A 76 -2.30 -7.04 -9.80
CA LEU A 76 -1.95 -5.84 -10.58
C LEU A 76 -2.32 -4.55 -9.84
N ASN A 77 -3.48 -4.52 -9.19
CA ASN A 77 -3.93 -3.38 -8.40
C ASN A 77 -3.06 -3.18 -7.16
N ALA A 78 -2.65 -4.25 -6.47
CA ALA A 78 -1.71 -4.18 -5.36
C ALA A 78 -0.32 -3.69 -5.80
N LEU A 79 0.21 -4.20 -6.92
CA LEU A 79 1.50 -3.75 -7.46
C LEU A 79 1.47 -2.25 -7.81
N SER A 80 0.40 -1.80 -8.47
CA SER A 80 0.21 -0.41 -8.87
C SER A 80 0.01 0.52 -7.68
N LEU A 81 -0.73 0.08 -6.65
CA LEU A 81 -0.90 0.81 -5.39
C LEU A 81 0.46 1.09 -4.73
N PHE A 82 1.30 0.05 -4.59
CA PHE A 82 2.62 0.18 -3.99
C PHE A 82 3.56 1.04 -4.83
N GLU A 83 3.49 0.90 -6.16
CA GLU A 83 4.24 1.72 -7.10
C GLU A 83 3.91 3.22 -6.95
N ASN A 84 2.62 3.58 -6.94
CA ASN A 84 2.17 4.96 -6.81
C ASN A 84 2.59 5.60 -5.47
N ILE A 85 2.41 4.85 -4.37
CA ILE A 85 2.84 5.32 -3.04
C ILE A 85 4.34 5.58 -3.02
N ASN A 86 5.15 4.64 -3.53
CA ASN A 86 6.60 4.77 -3.55
C ASN A 86 7.06 5.94 -4.44
N TYR A 87 6.43 6.12 -5.61
CA TYR A 87 6.69 7.25 -6.50
C TYR A 87 6.46 8.60 -5.81
N HIS A 88 5.30 8.79 -5.17
CA HIS A 88 4.98 10.04 -4.48
C HIS A 88 5.82 10.25 -3.22
N PHE A 89 6.11 9.17 -2.48
CA PHE A 89 6.98 9.20 -1.31
C PHE A 89 8.37 9.73 -1.66
N LYS A 90 9.03 9.14 -2.67
CA LYS A 90 10.38 9.56 -3.11
C LYS A 90 10.43 11.03 -3.53
N ARG A 91 9.40 11.52 -4.23
CA ARG A 91 9.32 12.94 -4.64
C ARG A 91 9.10 13.92 -3.49
N ARG A 92 8.62 13.44 -2.34
CA ARG A 92 8.27 14.26 -1.16
C ARG A 92 9.05 13.86 0.09
N ALA A 93 10.16 13.14 -0.07
CA ALA A 93 10.96 12.61 1.03
C ALA A 93 11.43 13.70 2.02
N LYS A 94 11.68 14.92 1.53
CA LYS A 94 12.05 16.07 2.38
C LYS A 94 10.93 16.55 3.32
N VAL A 95 9.67 16.25 2.99
CA VAL A 95 8.48 16.66 3.76
C VAL A 95 8.06 15.56 4.75
N PHE A 96 8.36 14.30 4.43
CA PHE A 96 8.03 13.11 5.21
C PHE A 96 9.18 12.73 6.13
N THR A 97 9.31 13.43 7.27
CA THR A 97 10.29 13.10 8.30
C THR A 97 9.88 11.82 9.05
N GLN A 98 10.85 10.95 9.36
CA GLN A 98 10.61 9.58 9.88
C GLN A 98 9.89 9.54 11.23
N ASP A 99 10.04 10.57 12.05
CA ASP A 99 9.39 10.76 13.36
C ASP A 99 7.86 10.78 13.27
N LYS A 100 7.30 10.95 12.07
CA LYS A 100 5.84 11.03 11.85
C LYS A 100 5.16 9.68 11.62
N PHE A 101 5.91 8.58 11.62
CA PHE A 101 5.38 7.24 11.33
C PHE A 101 5.45 6.30 12.54
N SER A 102 4.32 5.68 12.89
CA SER A 102 4.28 4.63 13.91
C SER A 102 4.95 3.35 13.39
N LYS A 103 5.49 2.49 14.28
CA LYS A 103 6.12 1.21 13.88
C LYS A 103 5.18 0.26 13.11
N ASN A 104 3.87 0.47 13.23
CA ASN A 104 2.84 -0.34 12.60
C ASN A 104 2.30 0.31 11.31
N SER A 105 2.82 1.47 10.91
CA SER A 105 2.30 2.16 9.75
C SER A 105 2.73 1.50 8.44
N LEU A 106 1.97 1.75 7.37
CA LEU A 106 2.29 1.26 6.03
C LEU A 106 3.69 1.67 5.58
N TYR A 107 4.18 2.84 6.00
CA TYR A 107 5.57 3.26 5.79
C TYR A 107 6.59 2.19 6.19
N PHE A 108 6.40 1.51 7.34
CA PHE A 108 7.32 0.48 7.79
C PHE A 108 7.26 -0.82 6.99
N ILE A 109 6.17 -1.06 6.23
CA ILE A 109 6.13 -2.15 5.25
C ILE A 109 7.11 -1.85 4.11
N PHE A 110 7.16 -0.60 3.63
CA PHE A 110 8.10 -0.16 2.60
C PHE A 110 9.56 -0.11 3.11
N GLN A 111 9.79 0.17 4.39
CA GLN A 111 11.12 0.11 5.03
C GLN A 111 11.64 -1.33 5.26
N ARG A 112 10.86 -2.36 4.91
CA ARG A 112 11.30 -3.77 4.93
C ARG A 112 11.51 -4.31 3.50
N PRO A 113 12.41 -3.70 2.69
CA PRO A 113 12.56 -4.04 1.28
C PRO A 113 12.93 -5.50 1.08
N LYS A 114 13.71 -6.12 1.99
CA LYS A 114 14.07 -7.54 1.90
C LYS A 114 12.86 -8.48 1.92
N ALA A 115 11.89 -8.25 2.81
CA ALA A 115 10.73 -9.12 2.95
C ALA A 115 9.74 -8.93 1.78
N CYS A 116 9.49 -7.68 1.41
CA CYS A 116 8.65 -7.34 0.26
C CYS A 116 9.27 -7.87 -1.05
N ALA A 117 10.55 -7.61 -1.29
CA ALA A 117 11.26 -8.08 -2.47
C ALA A 117 11.34 -9.61 -2.54
N LYS A 118 11.42 -10.32 -1.40
CA LYS A 118 11.32 -11.79 -1.39
C LYS A 118 9.93 -12.25 -1.87
N LYS A 119 8.86 -11.64 -1.40
CA LYS A 119 7.48 -11.97 -1.83
C LYS A 119 7.26 -11.69 -3.31
N LEU A 120 7.72 -10.54 -3.80
CA LEU A 120 7.67 -10.18 -5.21
C LEU A 120 8.43 -11.19 -6.09
N ARG A 121 9.65 -11.58 -5.71
CA ARG A 121 10.41 -12.60 -6.46
C ARG A 121 9.71 -13.96 -6.49
N VAL A 122 9.11 -14.38 -5.38
CA VAL A 122 8.31 -15.62 -5.35
C VAL A 122 7.12 -15.51 -6.30
N LEU A 123 6.40 -14.39 -6.26
CA LEU A 123 5.28 -14.14 -7.18
C LEU A 123 5.72 -14.20 -8.65
N ALA A 124 6.83 -13.55 -9.03
CA ALA A 124 7.34 -13.59 -10.40
C ALA A 124 7.76 -14.99 -10.86
N ALA A 125 8.26 -15.83 -9.94
CA ALA A 125 8.62 -17.21 -10.24
C ALA A 125 7.38 -18.12 -10.41
N GLU A 126 6.33 -17.87 -9.64
CA GLU A 126 5.15 -18.73 -9.60
C GLU A 126 4.03 -18.33 -10.58
N TYR A 127 3.98 -17.08 -11.01
CA TYR A 127 2.91 -16.55 -11.86
C TYR A 127 3.36 -16.46 -13.32
N SER A 128 2.62 -17.05 -14.26
CA SER A 128 3.04 -17.14 -15.68
C SER A 128 2.72 -15.90 -16.50
N ASP A 129 1.78 -15.06 -16.06
CA ASP A 129 1.32 -13.89 -16.80
C ASP A 129 2.44 -12.83 -16.99
N PRO A 130 2.70 -12.40 -18.24
CA PRO A 130 3.80 -11.49 -18.54
C PRO A 130 3.61 -10.07 -17.97
N GLU A 131 2.38 -9.57 -17.92
CA GLU A 131 2.06 -8.24 -17.39
C GLU A 131 2.33 -8.18 -15.88
N VAL A 132 1.94 -9.24 -15.15
CA VAL A 132 2.28 -9.37 -13.72
C VAL A 132 3.79 -9.38 -13.51
N LYS A 133 4.54 -10.14 -14.32
CA LYS A 133 6.01 -10.20 -14.21
C LYS A 133 6.65 -8.83 -14.46
N GLU A 134 6.23 -8.13 -15.50
CA GLU A 134 6.73 -6.79 -15.81
C GLU A 134 6.49 -5.82 -14.64
N LYS A 135 5.28 -5.80 -14.08
CA LYS A 135 4.94 -4.96 -12.93
C LYS A 135 5.72 -5.33 -11.67
N VAL A 136 5.99 -6.61 -11.45
CA VAL A 136 6.82 -7.07 -10.34
C VAL A 136 8.26 -6.56 -10.49
N GLU A 137 8.89 -6.73 -11.66
CA GLU A 137 10.25 -6.25 -11.91
C GLU A 137 10.34 -4.72 -11.79
N LEU A 138 9.34 -4.00 -12.30
CA LEU A 138 9.25 -2.55 -12.16
C LEU A 138 9.21 -2.14 -10.68
N LEU A 139 8.40 -2.80 -9.86
CA LEU A 139 8.32 -2.49 -8.44
C LEU A 139 9.61 -2.85 -7.71
N LEU A 140 10.22 -4.01 -8.01
CA LEU A 140 11.50 -4.44 -7.46
C LEU A 140 12.62 -3.43 -7.73
N SER A 141 12.70 -2.87 -8.93
CA SER A 141 13.69 -1.84 -9.28
C SER A 141 13.55 -0.54 -8.48
N LYS A 142 12.37 -0.32 -7.86
CA LYS A 142 12.03 0.88 -7.11
C LYS A 142 12.08 0.68 -5.59
N LEU A 143 12.20 -0.55 -5.08
CA LEU A 143 12.27 -0.82 -3.64
C LEU A 143 13.63 -0.48 -3.03
#